data_AF-A0A316A4L1-F1
#
_entry.id   AF-A0A316A4L1-F1
#
_cell.length_a   1.000
_cell.length_b   1.000
_cell.length_c   1.000
_cell.angle_alpha   90.00
_cell.angle_beta   90.00
_cell.angle_gamma   90.00
#
_symmetry.space_group_name_H-M   'P 1'
#
loop_
_entity.id
_entity.type
_entity.pdbx_description
1 polymer ?
#
loop_
_entity_poly.entity_id
_entity_poly.type
_entity_poly.pdbx_seq_one_letter_code
_entity_poly.pdbx_strand_id
1 'polypeptide(L)'
;MKRFSFTLDKVLSYKAQIEKNLRNEHAQIVQAVIQKEEQIEDLEQKHKVCSVEYNHVKLQGAPVNKLRTIENYLQSLIDKIRTEKQNLVCLKDTEEKKRQEVIAAKQDTASIDMLKAKRKQEYDKEVLKEDERLIEEFVSNTMSGRAAAGE
;
A
#
# COMPACT_ATOMS: atom_id res chain seq x y z
N MET A 1 -16.03 30.98 -21.11
CA MET A 1 -16.27 30.25 -19.84
C MET A 1 -14.99 30.14 -19.04
N LYS A 2 -15.03 30.32 -17.72
CA LYS A 2 -13.86 30.12 -16.83
C LYS A 2 -13.60 28.62 -16.70
N ARG A 3 -12.35 28.17 -16.86
CA ARG A 3 -11.98 26.75 -16.69
C ARG A 3 -12.22 26.30 -15.24
N PHE A 4 -12.64 25.05 -15.06
CA PHE A 4 -12.78 24.44 -13.73
C PHE A 4 -11.46 24.52 -12.95
N SER A 5 -11.54 24.92 -11.69
CA SER A 5 -10.40 24.92 -10.77
C SER A 5 -10.86 24.40 -9.41
N PHE A 6 -10.08 23.50 -8.81
CA PHE A 6 -10.39 22.96 -7.49
C PHE A 6 -9.44 23.55 -6.46
N THR A 7 -10.00 24.24 -5.46
CA THR A 7 -9.24 24.99 -4.46
C THR A 7 -8.27 24.12 -3.66
N LEU A 8 -8.58 22.83 -3.51
CA LEU A 8 -7.76 21.87 -2.77
C LEU A 8 -6.88 21.00 -3.67
N ASP A 9 -6.67 21.34 -4.95
CA ASP A 9 -5.83 20.55 -5.86
C ASP A 9 -4.41 20.33 -5.33
N LYS A 10 -3.80 21.36 -4.73
CA LYS A 10 -2.47 21.26 -4.11
C LYS A 10 -2.46 20.33 -2.89
N VAL A 11 -3.54 20.37 -2.10
CA VAL A 11 -3.70 19.50 -0.93
C VAL A 11 -3.86 18.05 -1.37
N LEU A 12 -4.66 17.82 -2.41
CA LEU A 12 -4.85 16.50 -2.99
C LEU A 12 -3.53 15.93 -3.53
N SER A 13 -2.75 16.72 -4.27
CA SER A 13 -1.43 16.26 -4.77
C SER A 13 -0.46 15.93 -3.63
N TYR A 14 -0.49 16.73 -2.56
CA TYR A 14 0.35 16.50 -1.39
C TYR A 14 -0.05 15.21 -0.66
N LYS A 15 -1.36 14.98 -0.44
CA LYS A 15 -1.86 13.74 0.18
C LYS A 15 -1.55 12.51 -0.67
N ALA A 16 -1.72 12.59 -1.99
CA ALA A 16 -1.35 11.51 -2.90
C ALA A 16 0.16 11.17 -2.83
N GLN A 17 1.01 12.18 -2.67
CA GLN A 17 2.45 11.96 -2.48
C GLN A 17 2.76 11.27 -1.15
N ILE A 18 2.10 11.67 -0.05
CA ILE A 18 2.23 10.99 1.24
C ILE A 18 1.78 9.54 1.14
N GLU A 19 0.62 9.27 0.55
CA GLU A 19 0.11 7.91 0.37
C GLU A 19 1.11 7.04 -0.42
N LYS A 20 1.70 7.59 -1.48
CA LYS A 20 2.74 6.90 -2.25
C LYS A 20 3.98 6.59 -1.40
N ASN A 21 4.43 7.55 -0.58
CA ASN A 21 5.58 7.34 0.29
C ASN A 21 5.30 6.24 1.33
N LEU A 22 4.15 6.29 2.00
CA LEU A 22 3.73 5.26 2.98
C LEU A 22 3.63 3.87 2.34
N ARG A 23 3.12 3.79 1.10
CA ARG A 23 3.06 2.53 0.37
C ARG A 23 4.46 1.98 0.04
N ASN A 24 5.41 2.85 -0.30
CA ASN A 24 6.79 2.44 -0.54
C ASN A 24 7.46 1.93 0.75
N GLU A 25 7.25 2.62 1.87
CA GLU A 25 7.74 2.18 3.18
C GLU A 25 7.13 0.83 3.57
N HIS A 26 5.82 0.65 3.37
CA HIS A 26 5.14 -0.61 3.61
C HIS A 26 5.73 -1.74 2.77
N ALA A 27 5.98 -1.50 1.48
CA ALA A 27 6.60 -2.49 0.59
C ALA A 27 8.01 -2.90 1.05
N GLN A 28 8.80 -1.95 1.57
CA GLN A 28 10.12 -2.26 2.14
C GLN A 28 10.02 -3.16 3.37
N ILE A 29 9.05 -2.91 4.26
CA ILE A 29 8.82 -3.74 5.44
C ILE A 29 8.36 -5.14 5.03
N VAL A 30 7.45 -5.25 4.07
CA VAL A 30 7.00 -6.55 3.53
C VAL A 30 8.19 -7.33 2.96
N GLN A 31 9.08 -6.67 2.20
CA GLN A 31 10.27 -7.32 1.69
C GLN A 31 11.20 -7.82 2.82
N ALA A 32 11.33 -7.04 3.90
CA ALA A 32 12.10 -7.45 5.06
C ALA A 32 11.46 -8.66 5.79
N VAL A 33 10.13 -8.74 5.86
CA VAL A 33 9.39 -9.89 6.40
C VAL A 33 9.70 -11.14 5.59
N ILE A 34 9.59 -11.06 4.27
CA ILE A 34 9.87 -12.19 3.36
C ILE A 34 11.31 -12.68 3.54
N GLN A 35 12.29 -11.76 3.53
CA GLN A 35 13.70 -12.11 3.74
C GLN A 35 13.94 -12.77 5.10
N LYS A 36 13.23 -12.34 6.14
CA LYS A 36 13.32 -12.97 7.47
C LYS A 36 12.69 -14.35 7.51
N GLU A 37 11.59 -14.57 6.81
CA GLU A 37 10.96 -15.89 6.68
C GLU A 37 11.89 -16.86 5.94
N GLU A 38 12.50 -16.44 4.82
CA GLU A 38 13.51 -17.22 4.09
C GLU A 38 14.71 -17.58 4.97
N GLN A 39 15.23 -16.62 5.76
CA GLN A 39 16.33 -16.89 6.70
C GLN A 39 15.97 -17.94 7.76
N ILE A 40 14.74 -17.91 8.26
CA ILE A 40 14.26 -18.90 9.23
C ILE A 40 14.15 -20.27 8.57
N GLU A 41 13.61 -20.35 7.36
CA GLU A 41 13.50 -21.60 6.60
C GLU A 41 14.87 -22.22 6.33
N ASP A 42 15.86 -21.41 5.92
CA ASP A 42 17.25 -21.84 5.75
C ASP A 42 17.86 -22.41 7.03
N LEU A 43 17.60 -21.78 8.18
CA LEU A 43 18.08 -22.26 9.48
C LEU A 43 17.40 -23.56 9.89
N GLU A 44 16.09 -23.67 9.66
CA GLU A 44 15.32 -24.90 9.93
C GLU A 44 15.80 -26.06 9.05
N GLN A 45 16.08 -25.80 7.78
CA GLN A 45 16.62 -26.79 6.87
C GLN A 45 18.03 -27.22 7.29
N LYS A 46 18.91 -26.29 7.68
CA LYS A 46 20.23 -26.61 8.26
C LYS A 46 20.11 -27.47 9.51
N HIS A 47 19.19 -27.14 10.41
CA HIS A 47 18.92 -27.92 11.61
C HIS A 47 18.45 -29.34 11.28
N LYS A 48 17.54 -29.48 10.31
CA LYS A 48 17.03 -30.78 9.85
C LYS A 48 18.15 -31.66 9.27
N VAL A 49 18.98 -31.11 8.38
CA VAL A 49 20.12 -31.84 7.79
C VAL A 49 21.10 -32.28 8.88
N CYS A 50 21.48 -31.36 9.78
CA CYS A 50 22.40 -31.67 10.87
C CYS A 50 21.84 -32.70 11.85
N SER A 51 20.52 -32.71 12.08
CA SER A 51 19.85 -33.71 12.93
C SER A 51 19.90 -35.12 12.31
N VAL A 52 19.75 -35.22 10.98
CA VAL A 52 19.93 -36.49 10.26
C VAL A 52 21.37 -36.98 10.37
N GLU A 53 22.35 -36.09 10.17
CA GLU A 53 23.77 -36.42 10.34
C GLU A 53 24.09 -36.88 11.76
N TYR A 54 23.57 -36.18 12.78
CA TYR A 54 23.73 -36.57 14.18
C TYR A 54 23.23 -37.99 14.43
N ASN A 55 22.03 -38.32 13.94
CA ASN A 55 21.46 -39.66 14.11
C ASN A 55 22.30 -40.73 13.40
N HIS A 56 22.83 -40.43 12.21
CA HIS A 56 23.71 -41.34 11.48
C HIS A 56 25.03 -41.59 12.23
N VAL A 57 25.67 -40.52 12.70
CA VAL A 57 26.93 -40.57 13.47
C VAL A 57 26.73 -41.30 14.81
N LYS A 58 25.57 -41.12 15.44
CA LYS A 58 25.18 -41.84 16.66
C LYS A 58 25.03 -43.35 16.41
N LEU A 59 24.37 -43.75 15.32
CA LEU A 59 24.20 -45.16 14.96
C LEU A 59 25.54 -45.86 14.63
N GLN A 60 26.51 -45.13 14.10
CA GLN A 60 27.85 -45.65 13.79
C GLN A 60 28.78 -45.80 15.02
N GLY A 61 28.32 -45.45 16.22
CA GLY A 61 29.13 -45.57 17.43
C GLY A 61 30.26 -44.56 17.52
N ALA A 62 29.99 -43.31 17.14
CA ALA A 62 30.98 -42.22 17.20
C ALA A 62 31.42 -41.86 18.63
N PRO A 63 32.63 -41.28 18.79
CA PRO A 63 33.12 -40.84 20.09
C PRO A 63 32.22 -39.75 20.70
N VAL A 64 32.02 -39.83 22.02
CA VAL A 64 31.15 -38.91 22.80
C VAL A 64 31.46 -37.44 22.53
N ASN A 65 32.75 -37.08 22.39
CA ASN A 65 33.16 -35.70 22.09
C ASN A 65 32.59 -35.20 20.76
N LYS A 66 32.53 -36.05 19.72
CA LYS A 66 31.99 -35.67 18.41
C LYS A 66 30.47 -35.48 18.48
N LEU A 67 29.76 -36.37 19.18
CA LEU A 67 28.32 -36.25 19.39
C LEU A 67 27.97 -34.96 20.15
N ARG A 68 28.72 -34.65 21.21
CA ARG A 68 28.52 -33.43 21.99
C ARG A 68 28.73 -32.15 21.18
N THR A 69 29.71 -32.12 20.28
CA THR A 69 29.93 -30.98 19.38
C THR A 69 28.74 -30.74 18.46
N ILE A 70 28.17 -31.82 17.89
CA ILE A 70 27.01 -31.73 17.00
C ILE A 70 25.76 -31.31 17.79
N GLU A 71 25.54 -31.85 19.00
CA GLU A 71 24.44 -31.45 19.89
C GLU A 71 24.51 -29.96 20.24
N ASN A 72 25.69 -29.46 20.62
CA ASN A 72 25.88 -28.03 20.91
C ASN A 72 25.54 -27.16 19.69
N TYR A 73 25.94 -27.59 18.49
CA TYR A 73 25.62 -26.87 17.27
C TYR A 73 24.11 -26.90 16.96
N LEU A 74 23.45 -28.05 17.09
CA LEU A 74 21.99 -28.18 16.95
C LEU A 74 21.25 -27.27 17.93
N GLN A 75 21.67 -27.24 19.20
CA GLN A 75 21.08 -26.35 20.19
C GLN A 75 21.27 -24.88 19.80
N SER A 76 22.46 -24.50 19.31
CA SER A 76 22.71 -23.14 18.83
C SER A 76 21.82 -22.75 17.64
N LEU A 77 21.47 -23.71 16.77
CA LEU A 77 20.55 -23.47 15.66
C LEU A 77 19.12 -23.26 16.18
N ILE A 78 18.67 -24.06 17.14
CA ILE A 78 17.34 -23.90 17.78
C ILE A 78 17.22 -22.51 18.42
N ASP A 79 18.23 -22.09 19.17
CA ASP A 79 18.23 -20.78 19.85
C ASP A 79 18.20 -19.63 18.83
N LYS A 80 18.94 -19.75 17.73
CA LYS A 80 18.89 -18.79 16.61
C LYS A 80 17.52 -18.75 15.95
N ILE A 81 16.94 -19.89 15.60
CA ILE A 81 15.60 -19.99 15.00
C ILE A 81 14.56 -19.34 15.91
N ARG A 82 14.62 -19.61 17.22
CA ARG A 82 13.71 -19.01 18.20
C ARG A 82 13.83 -17.48 18.22
N THR A 83 15.05 -16.97 18.25
CA THR A 83 15.32 -15.52 18.26
C THR A 83 14.82 -14.86 16.97
N GLU A 84 15.10 -15.47 15.81
CA GLU A 84 14.66 -14.95 14.52
C GLU A 84 13.13 -14.98 14.38
N LYS A 85 12.46 -16.02 14.89
CA LYS A 85 10.99 -16.06 14.95
C LYS A 85 10.40 -14.96 15.83
N GLN A 86 11.04 -14.63 16.95
CA GLN A 86 10.63 -13.51 17.78
C GLN A 86 10.78 -12.17 17.04
N ASN A 87 11.92 -11.99 16.35
CA ASN A 87 12.15 -10.81 15.52
C ASN A 87 11.12 -10.69 14.39
N LEU A 88 10.74 -11.81 13.76
CA LEU A 88 9.72 -11.86 12.72
C LEU A 88 8.35 -11.40 13.24
N VAL A 89 7.98 -11.78 14.47
CA VAL A 89 6.72 -11.30 15.09
C VAL A 89 6.76 -9.79 15.25
N CYS A 90 7.83 -9.22 15.81
CA CYS A 90 7.96 -7.77 15.95
C CYS A 90 7.94 -7.04 14.60
N LEU A 91 8.51 -7.65 13.56
CA LEU A 91 8.52 -7.10 12.21
C LEU A 91 7.12 -7.12 11.59
N LYS A 92 6.35 -8.20 11.79
CA LYS A 92 4.94 -8.29 11.37
C LYS A 92 4.05 -7.30 12.10
N ASP A 93 4.27 -7.07 13.39
CA ASP A 93 3.56 -6.01 14.13
C ASP A 93 3.85 -4.61 13.57
N THR A 94 5.08 -4.39 13.12
CA THR A 94 5.49 -3.14 12.49
C THR A 94 4.89 -2.98 11.10
N GLU A 95 4.83 -4.07 10.33
CA GLU A 95 4.16 -4.14 9.03
C GLU A 95 2.67 -3.81 9.15
N GLU A 96 1.97 -4.40 10.12
CA GLU A 96 0.55 -4.17 10.33
C GLU A 96 0.26 -2.72 10.72
N LYS A 97 1.08 -2.12 11.58
CA LYS A 97 0.97 -0.68 11.91
C LYS A 97 1.13 0.19 10.66
N LYS A 98 2.14 -0.09 9.83
CA LYS A 98 2.36 0.66 8.59
C LYS A 98 1.22 0.43 7.59
N ARG A 99 0.66 -0.78 7.52
CA ARG A 99 -0.52 -1.11 6.71
C ARG A 99 -1.71 -0.24 7.09
N GLN A 100 -1.95 -0.06 8.40
CA GLN A 100 -3.02 0.81 8.90
C GLN A 100 -2.79 2.28 8.51
N GLU A 101 -1.54 2.78 8.58
CA GLU A 101 -1.19 4.12 8.10
C GLU A 101 -1.49 4.31 6.60
N VAL A 102 -1.15 3.32 5.77
CA VAL A 102 -1.46 3.34 4.33
C VAL A 102 -2.97 3.36 4.08
N ILE A 103 -3.74 2.56 4.82
CA ILE A 103 -5.20 2.54 4.70
C ILE A 103 -5.80 3.90 5.08
N ALA A 104 -5.36 4.48 6.20
CA ALA A 104 -5.82 5.80 6.63
C ALA A 104 -5.48 6.88 5.60
N ALA A 105 -4.25 6.91 5.09
CA ALA A 105 -3.84 7.85 4.04
C ALA A 105 -4.67 7.69 2.75
N LYS A 106 -4.98 6.45 2.36
CA LYS A 106 -5.83 6.17 1.19
C LYS A 106 -7.26 6.64 1.39
N GLN A 107 -7.84 6.46 2.58
CA GLN A 107 -9.18 6.97 2.92
C GLN A 107 -9.21 8.50 2.84
N ASP A 108 -8.18 9.14 3.39
CA ASP A 108 -8.00 10.59 3.35
C ASP A 108 -7.91 11.12 1.91
N THR A 109 -7.07 10.54 1.06
CA THR A 109 -6.95 10.92 -0.36
C THR A 109 -8.29 10.73 -1.08
N ALA A 110 -8.93 9.58 -0.89
CA ALA A 110 -10.21 9.26 -1.52
C ALA A 110 -11.32 10.25 -1.13
N SER A 111 -11.35 10.73 0.12
CA SER A 111 -12.33 11.73 0.57
C SER A 111 -12.21 13.05 -0.19
N ILE A 112 -10.97 13.51 -0.46
CA ILE A 112 -10.70 14.75 -1.20
C ILE A 112 -10.97 14.55 -2.69
N ASP A 113 -10.63 13.39 -3.24
CA ASP A 113 -10.97 13.04 -4.63
C ASP A 113 -12.49 13.03 -4.87
N MET A 114 -13.26 12.46 -3.94
CA MET A 114 -14.73 12.49 -4.00
C MET A 114 -15.26 13.92 -3.95
N LEU A 115 -14.68 14.78 -3.11
CA LEU A 115 -15.05 16.19 -3.06
C LEU A 115 -14.76 16.90 -4.39
N LYS A 116 -13.59 16.66 -5.00
CA LYS A 116 -13.24 17.19 -6.31
C LYS A 116 -14.21 16.73 -7.39
N ALA A 117 -14.58 15.45 -7.39
CA ALA A 117 -15.55 14.90 -8.34
C ALA A 117 -16.93 15.56 -8.21
N LYS A 118 -17.43 15.76 -6.98
CA LYS A 118 -18.69 16.48 -6.73
C LYS A 118 -18.64 17.92 -7.23
N ARG A 119 -17.56 18.66 -6.92
CA ARG A 119 -17.37 20.04 -7.40
C ARG A 119 -17.30 20.13 -8.92
N LYS A 120 -16.66 19.15 -9.57
CA LYS A 120 -16.62 19.07 -11.02
C LYS A 120 -18.02 18.86 -11.60
N GLN A 121 -18.81 17.97 -11.01
CA GLN A 121 -20.18 17.74 -11.44
C GLN A 121 -21.08 18.98 -11.27
N GLU A 122 -20.91 19.74 -10.18
CA GLU A 122 -21.60 21.03 -9.98
C GLU A 122 -21.24 22.03 -11.09
N TYR A 123 -19.94 22.18 -11.37
CA TYR A 123 -19.47 23.05 -12.44
C TYR A 123 -19.99 22.63 -13.82
N ASP A 124 -19.95 21.34 -14.15
CA ASP A 124 -20.45 20.84 -15.45
C ASP A 124 -21.96 21.12 -15.61
N LYS A 125 -22.74 21.06 -14.53
CA LYS A 125 -24.17 21.43 -14.53
C LYS A 125 -24.38 22.94 -14.73
N GLU A 126 -23.56 23.78 -14.12
CA GLU A 126 -23.65 25.24 -14.29
C GLU A 126 -23.31 25.65 -15.73
N VAL A 127 -22.27 25.04 -16.31
CA VAL A 127 -21.90 25.25 -17.72
C VAL A 127 -23.06 24.90 -18.66
N LEU A 128 -23.69 23.74 -18.46
CA LEU A 128 -24.85 23.32 -19.25
C LEU A 128 -26.01 24.31 -19.15
N LYS A 129 -26.32 24.81 -17.94
CA LYS A 129 -27.38 25.81 -17.74
C LYS A 129 -27.09 27.14 -18.41
N GLU A 130 -25.84 27.61 -18.36
CA GLU A 130 -25.45 28.83 -19.07
C GLU A 130 -25.53 28.64 -20.59
N ASP A 131 -25.13 27.48 -21.11
CA ASP A 131 -25.30 27.15 -22.54
C ASP A 131 -26.79 27.12 -22.94
N GLU A 132 -27.66 26.50 -22.13
CA GLU A 132 -29.11 26.50 -22.35
C GLU A 132 -29.67 27.92 -22.38
N ARG A 133 -29.28 28.77 -21.42
CA ARG A 133 -29.71 30.18 -21.35
C ARG A 133 -29.25 31.00 -22.56
N LEU A 134 -28.02 30.79 -23.03
CA LEU A 134 -27.50 31.44 -24.24
C LEU A 134 -28.29 31.02 -25.48
N ILE A 135 -28.67 29.74 -25.58
CA ILE A 135 -29.53 29.25 -26.67
C ILE A 135 -30.92 29.90 -26.59
N GLU A 136 -31.54 29.95 -25.41
CA GLU A 136 -32.85 30.59 -25.20
C GLU A 136 -32.83 32.09 -25.58
N GLU A 137 -31.78 32.81 -25.18
CA GLU A 137 -31.59 34.22 -25.53
C GLU A 137 -31.43 34.40 -27.04
N PHE A 138 -30.62 33.56 -27.69
CA PHE A 138 -30.43 33.59 -29.14
C PHE A 138 -31.74 33.33 -29.90
N VAL A 139 -32.53 32.31 -29.49
CA VAL A 139 -33.82 32.00 -30.10
C VAL A 139 -34.82 33.15 -29.86
N SER A 140 -34.86 33.72 -28.65
CA SER A 140 -35.77 34.82 -28.33
C SER A 140 -35.44 36.10 -29.12
N ASN A 141 -34.15 36.42 -29.27
CA ASN A 141 -33.69 37.59 -30.01
C ASN A 141 -33.91 37.44 -31.53
N THR A 142 -33.73 36.23 -32.08
CA THR A 142 -34.01 35.95 -33.51
C THR A 142 -35.51 35.98 -33.82
N MET A 143 -36.36 35.50 -32.91
CA MET A 143 -37.82 35.58 -33.03
C MET A 143 -38.34 37.02 -32.88
N SER A 144 -37.76 37.81 -31.97
CA SER A 144 -38.10 39.23 -31.80
C SER A 144 -37.65 40.08 -33.00
N GLY A 145 -36.47 39.80 -33.57
CA GLY A 145 -35.99 40.46 -34.79
C GLY A 145 -36.81 40.13 -36.04
N ARG A 146 -37.37 38.91 -36.13
CA ARG A 146 -38.32 38.54 -37.19
C ARG A 146 -39.70 39.18 -37.02
N ALA A 147 -40.16 39.37 -35.79
CA ALA A 147 -41.41 40.09 -35.51
C ALA A 147 -41.30 41.60 -35.81
N ALA A 148 -40.11 42.19 -35.64
CA ALA A 148 -39.84 43.60 -35.96
C ALA A 148 -39.58 43.86 -37.46
N ALA A 149 -39.23 42.84 -38.24
CA ALA A 149 -39.02 42.92 -39.69
C ALA A 149 -40.25 42.44 -40.51
N GLY A 150 -41.39 42.23 -39.84
CA GLY A 150 -42.68 41.93 -40.44
C GLY A 150 -43.60 43.16 -40.48
N GLU A 151 -43.19 44.17 -41.25
CA GLU A 151 -44.07 45.07 -42.02
C GLU A 151 -43.53 45.12 -43.47
#